data_AF-A0A3B0QZX7-F1
#
_entry.id   AF-A0A3B0QZX7-F1
#
_cell.length_a   1.000
_cell.length_b   1.000
_cell.length_c   1.000
_cell.angle_alpha   90.00
_cell.angle_beta   90.00
_cell.angle_gamma   90.00
#
_symmetry.space_group_name_H-M   'P 1'
#
loop_
_entity.id
_entity.type
_entity.pdbx_description
1 polymer ?
#
loop_
_entity_poly.entity_id
_entity_poly.type
_entity_poly.pdbx_seq_one_letter_code
_entity_poly.pdbx_strand_id
1 'polypeptide(L)'
;MSSVETKTKIKEMLATRLKLTIKPEEIEDDEPLFGPGRLSFDSIDALEIVVGLQKEFGCIIDNKDKAEKILISVNTVAEFVESEAQ
;
A
#
# COMPACT_ATOMS: atom_id res chain seq x y z
N MET A 1 9.77 11.81 8.61
CA MET A 1 9.42 10.36 8.60
C MET A 1 10.54 9.66 7.86
N SER A 2 11.03 8.52 8.34
CA SER A 2 12.02 7.74 7.58
C SER A 2 11.29 6.77 6.64
N SER A 3 11.79 6.57 5.42
CA SER A 3 11.20 5.67 4.41
C SER A 3 10.86 4.27 4.93
N VAL A 4 11.65 3.77 5.88
CA VAL A 4 11.41 2.47 6.54
C VAL A 4 10.12 2.45 7.37
N GLU A 5 9.81 3.53 8.10
CA GLU A 5 8.61 3.62 8.94
C GLU A 5 7.34 3.65 8.10
N THR A 6 7.37 4.38 6.97
CA THR A 6 6.25 4.46 6.03
C THR A 6 5.93 3.08 5.47
N LYS A 7 6.93 2.33 5.02
CA LYS A 7 6.77 0.95 4.51
C LYS A 7 6.16 0.04 5.57
N THR A 8 6.67 0.07 6.80
CA THR A 8 6.14 -0.75 7.90
C THR A 8 4.66 -0.45 8.17
N LYS A 9 4.29 0.83 8.27
CA LYS A 9 2.88 1.21 8.46
C LYS A 9 1.99 0.76 7.30
N ILE A 10 2.46 0.94 6.06
CA ILE A 10 1.72 0.47 4.88
C ILE A 10 1.51 -1.04 4.98
N LYS A 11 2.56 -1.82 5.29
CA LYS A 11 2.45 -3.28 5.46
C LYS A 11 1.51 -3.68 6.59
N GLU A 12 1.56 -3.02 7.74
CA GLU A 12 0.65 -3.26 8.87
C GLU A 12 -0.80 -2.95 8.51
N MET A 13 -1.03 -1.83 7.83
CA MET A 13 -2.33 -1.43 7.32
C MET A 13 -2.84 -2.47 6.31
N LEU A 14 -2.02 -2.89 5.35
CA LEU A 14 -2.34 -3.93 4.37
C LEU A 14 -2.75 -5.23 5.08
N ALA A 15 -1.91 -5.75 5.97
CA ALA A 15 -2.17 -7.00 6.68
C ALA A 15 -3.46 -6.94 7.51
N THR A 16 -3.73 -5.80 8.16
CA THR A 16 -4.92 -5.60 8.99
C THR A 16 -6.19 -5.42 8.14
N ARG A 17 -6.14 -4.58 7.10
CA ARG A 17 -7.27 -4.29 6.20
C ARG A 17 -7.69 -5.51 5.40
N LEU A 18 -6.70 -6.23 4.88
CA LEU A 18 -6.87 -7.34 3.95
C LEU A 18 -6.95 -8.68 4.67
N LYS A 19 -6.85 -8.68 6.00
CA LYS A 19 -6.87 -9.86 6.87
C LYS A 19 -5.93 -10.95 6.35
N LEU A 20 -4.73 -10.54 5.96
CA LEU A 20 -3.71 -11.47 5.50
C LEU A 20 -3.34 -12.42 6.63
N THR A 21 -3.18 -13.70 6.30
CA THR A 21 -2.68 -14.72 7.24
C THR A 21 -1.17 -14.58 7.50
N ILE A 22 -0.48 -13.79 6.69
CA ILE A 22 0.97 -13.51 6.80
C ILE A 22 1.22 -12.24 7.61
N LYS A 23 2.41 -12.14 8.21
CA LYS A 23 2.80 -10.93 8.93
C LYS A 23 3.13 -9.79 7.97
N PRO A 24 2.93 -8.52 8.38
CA PRO A 24 3.36 -7.38 7.59
C PRO A 24 4.87 -7.42 7.30
N GLU A 25 5.68 -7.96 8.21
CA GLU A 25 7.12 -8.13 8.02
C GLU A 25 7.49 -9.15 6.93
N GLU A 26 6.57 -10.06 6.58
CA GLU A 26 6.76 -11.04 5.51
C GLU A 26 6.33 -10.51 4.13
N ILE A 27 5.74 -9.32 4.07
CA ILE A 27 5.43 -8.64 2.82
C ILE A 27 6.74 -8.03 2.30
N GLU A 28 7.21 -8.50 1.14
CA GLU A 28 8.40 -7.91 0.51
C GLU A 28 8.09 -6.53 -0.06
N ASP A 29 9.07 -5.62 -0.01
CA ASP A 29 8.89 -4.25 -0.47
C ASP A 29 8.73 -4.12 -1.98
N ASP A 30 9.33 -5.07 -2.72
CA ASP A 30 9.35 -5.15 -4.18
C ASP A 30 8.29 -6.12 -4.74
N GLU A 31 7.56 -6.83 -3.87
CA GLU A 31 6.56 -7.79 -4.33
C GLU A 31 5.31 -7.07 -4.87
N PRO A 32 4.81 -7.49 -6.06
CA PRO A 32 3.59 -6.93 -6.62
C PRO A 32 2.39 -7.11 -5.70
N LEU A 33 1.74 -6.00 -5.31
CA LEU A 33 0.49 -6.04 -4.55
C LEU A 33 -0.68 -6.50 -5.44
N PHE A 34 -0.70 -6.06 -6.69
CA PHE A 34 -1.73 -6.40 -7.68
C PHE A 34 -1.18 -7.26 -8.82
N GLY A 35 -2.02 -8.16 -9.35
CA GLY A 35 -1.67 -9.06 -10.44
C GLY A 35 -1.33 -10.48 -9.96
N PRO A 36 -0.79 -11.35 -10.85
CA PRO A 36 -0.49 -12.73 -10.52
C PRO A 36 0.70 -12.80 -9.55
N GLY A 37 0.40 -12.88 -8.26
CA GLY A 37 1.38 -12.94 -7.17
C GLY A 37 0.76 -13.50 -5.89
N ARG A 38 1.56 -13.61 -4.82
CA ARG A 38 1.10 -14.15 -3.52
C ARG A 38 -0.01 -13.34 -2.88
N LEU A 39 -0.01 -12.04 -3.11
CA LEU A 39 -0.92 -11.09 -2.48
C LEU A 39 -2.19 -10.80 -3.28
N SER A 40 -2.25 -11.24 -4.56
CA SER A 40 -3.38 -11.14 -5.51
C SER A 40 -4.60 -10.38 -4.96
N PHE A 41 -4.47 -9.06 -4.82
CA PHE A 41 -5.53 -8.22 -4.27
C PHE A 41 -6.59 -7.93 -5.31
N ASP A 42 -7.85 -7.97 -4.90
CA ASP A 42 -8.97 -7.65 -5.76
C ASP A 42 -9.16 -6.13 -5.87
N SER A 43 -9.94 -5.67 -6.85
CA SER A 43 -10.23 -4.24 -7.03
C SER A 43 -10.88 -3.57 -5.80
N ILE A 44 -11.47 -4.36 -4.89
CA ILE A 44 -12.05 -3.88 -3.63
C ILE A 44 -10.95 -3.56 -2.61
N ASP A 45 -9.94 -4.42 -2.54
CA ASP A 45 -8.80 -4.28 -1.64
C ASP A 45 -8.00 -3.00 -1.96
N ALA A 46 -7.80 -2.71 -3.25
CA ALA A 46 -7.17 -1.46 -3.71
C ALA A 46 -7.84 -0.21 -3.11
N LEU A 47 -9.17 -0.21 -3.08
CA LEU A 47 -9.94 0.91 -2.57
C LEU A 47 -9.73 1.10 -1.06
N GLU A 48 -9.75 0.00 -0.29
CA GLU A 48 -9.50 0.03 1.16
C GLU A 48 -8.09 0.53 1.49
N ILE A 49 -7.10 0.15 0.69
CA ILE A 49 -5.73 0.63 0.82
C ILE A 49 -5.65 2.12 0.56
N VAL A 50 -6.23 2.59 -0.55
CA VAL A 50 -6.28 4.02 -0.90
C VAL A 50 -6.95 4.83 0.20
N VAL A 51 -8.08 4.37 0.71
CA VAL A 51 -8.82 5.04 1.78
C VAL A 51 -8.02 5.03 3.10
N GLY A 52 -7.31 3.93 3.37
CA GLY A 52 -6.39 3.83 4.51
C GLY A 52 -5.25 4.84 4.42
N LEU A 53 -4.58 4.91 3.27
CA LEU A 53 -3.51 5.86 3.00
C LEU A 53 -3.98 7.31 3.12
N GLN A 54 -5.15 7.62 2.57
CA GLN A 54 -5.73 8.95 2.67
C GLN A 54 -6.03 9.34 4.13
N LYS A 55 -6.48 8.40 4.96
CA LYS A 55 -6.79 8.67 6.37
C LYS A 55 -5.55 8.71 7.27
N GLU A 56 -4.56 7.85 7.03
CA GLU A 56 -3.35 7.76 7.86
C GLU A 56 -2.29 8.79 7.46
N PHE A 57 -2.15 9.06 6.17
CA PHE A 57 -1.07 9.90 5.62
C PHE A 57 -1.58 11.17 4.93
N GLY A 58 -2.88 11.30 4.67
CA GLY A 58 -3.44 12.46 3.97
C GLY A 58 -3.28 12.41 2.44
N CYS A 59 -2.76 11.31 1.88
CA CYS A 59 -2.51 11.21 0.45
C CYS A 59 -3.81 10.96 -0.32
N ILE A 60 -4.11 11.81 -1.32
CA ILE A 60 -5.35 11.72 -2.08
C ILE A 60 -5.08 10.98 -3.40
N ILE A 61 -5.60 9.75 -3.49
CA ILE A 61 -5.60 8.99 -4.75
C ILE A 61 -7.02 9.05 -5.31
N ASP A 62 -7.25 10.02 -6.20
CA ASP A 62 -8.55 10.33 -6.80
C ASP A 62 -8.91 9.45 -8.02
N ASN A 63 -7.94 8.70 -8.56
CA ASN A 63 -8.09 7.97 -9.81
C ASN A 63 -7.63 6.51 -9.66
N LYS A 64 -8.43 5.59 -10.20
CA LYS A 64 -8.09 4.17 -10.27
C LYS A 64 -6.79 3.93 -11.05
N ASP A 65 -6.56 4.63 -12.16
CA ASP A 65 -5.30 4.55 -12.91
C ASP A 65 -4.09 4.99 -12.08
N LYS A 66 -4.24 6.00 -11.21
CA LYS A 66 -3.19 6.39 -10.27
C LYS A 66 -2.99 5.30 -9.22
N ALA A 67 -4.08 4.77 -8.66
CA ALA A 67 -4.00 3.69 -7.68
C ALA A 67 -3.28 2.46 -8.27
N GLU A 68 -3.62 2.01 -9.47
CA GLU A 68 -2.95 0.87 -10.11
C GLU A 68 -1.47 1.12 -10.42
N LYS A 69 -1.08 2.38 -10.64
CA LYS A 69 0.35 2.76 -10.84
C LYS A 69 1.12 2.93 -9.53
N ILE A 70 0.46 3.33 -8.46
CA ILE A 70 1.09 3.58 -7.14
C ILE A 70 1.13 2.28 -6.34
N LEU A 71 0.04 1.52 -6.35
CA LEU A 71 -0.11 0.24 -5.66
C LEU A 71 0.60 -0.91 -6.39
N ILE A 72 1.70 -0.66 -7.09
CA ILE A 72 2.46 -1.74 -7.73
C ILE A 72 3.19 -2.54 -6.65
N SER A 73 3.92 -1.87 -5.77
CA SER A 73 4.74 -2.47 -4.71
C SER A 73 4.70 -1.58 -3.47
N VAL A 74 5.06 -2.12 -2.29
CA VAL A 74 5.14 -1.30 -1.06
C VAL A 74 6.16 -0.16 -1.24
N ASN A 75 7.25 -0.39 -1.97
CA ASN A 75 8.22 0.66 -2.31
C ASN A 75 7.53 1.83 -3.03
N THR A 76 6.77 1.57 -4.09
CA THR A 76 6.10 2.62 -4.87
C THR A 76 5.05 3.37 -4.04
N VAL A 77 4.31 2.67 -3.19
CA VAL A 77 3.35 3.30 -2.28
C VAL A 77 4.06 4.18 -1.27
N ALA A 78 5.16 3.70 -0.66
CA ALA A 78 5.94 4.45 0.31
C ALA A 78 6.55 5.71 -0.31
N GLU A 79 7.13 5.60 -1.51
CA GLU A 79 7.67 6.76 -2.25
C GLU A 79 6.59 7.81 -2.53
N PHE A 80 5.40 7.38 -2.96
CA PHE A 80 4.28 8.29 -3.19
C PHE A 80 3.84 8.97 -1.90
N VAL A 81 3.68 8.21 -0.83
CA VAL A 81 3.29 8.73 0.49
C VAL A 81 4.33 9.71 1.02
N GLU A 82 5.61 9.39 0.93
CA GLU A 82 6.70 10.29 1.34
C GLU A 82 6.71 11.58 0.51
N SER A 83 6.44 11.50 -0.79
CA SER A 83 6.36 12.68 -1.66
C SER A 83 5.17 13.59 -1.31
N GLU A 84 4.05 13.03 -0.86
CA GLU A 84 2.84 13.79 -0.49
C GLU A 84 2.86 14.27 0.97
N ALA A 85 3.54 13.54 1.86
CA ALA A 85 3.67 13.86 3.29
C ALA A 85 4.81 14.85 3.62
N GLN A 86 5.43 15.46 2.60
CA GLN A 86 6.51 16.45 2.71
C GLN A 86 6.03 17.85 3.10
#